data_AF-A0A0H5RKC3-F1
#
_entry.id   AF-A0A0H5RKC3-F1
#
_cell.length_a   1.000
_cell.length_b   1.000
_cell.length_c   1.000
_cell.angle_alpha   90.00
_cell.angle_beta   90.00
_cell.angle_gamma   90.00
#
_symmetry.space_group_name_H-M   'P 1'
#
loop_
_entity.id
_entity.type
_entity.pdbx_description
1 polymer ?
#
loop_
_entity_poly.entity_id
_entity_poly.type
_entity_poly.pdbx_seq_one_letter_code
_entity_poly.pdbx_strand_id
1 'polypeptide(L)' 'MVKGTSLAPDSVVLSADEAAQLSDRVYQVRCAAEDVATAVDEGADADELRQLCDALMEAAKAADGWR' A
#
# COMPACT_ATOMS: atom_id res chain seq x y z
N MET A 1 -7.37 -23.58 12.39
CA MET A 1 -8.83 -23.51 12.16
C MET A 1 -9.46 -22.85 13.39
N VAL A 2 -9.86 -21.58 13.30
CA VAL A 2 -10.56 -20.93 14.40
C VAL A 2 -11.96 -21.54 14.47
N LYS A 3 -12.23 -22.34 15.51
CA LYS A 3 -13.56 -22.92 15.74
C LYS A 3 -14.54 -21.80 16.09
N GLY A 4 -15.61 -21.63 15.32
CA GLY A 4 -16.81 -20.91 15.75
C GLY A 4 -17.10 -19.55 15.14
N THR A 5 -16.28 -19.02 14.23
CA THR A 5 -16.63 -17.79 13.50
C THR A 5 -17.32 -18.13 12.19
N SER A 6 -18.60 -17.81 12.11
CA SER A 6 -19.31 -17.72 10.83
C SER A 6 -18.69 -16.56 10.03
N LEU A 7 -17.73 -16.87 9.17
CA LEU A 7 -17.14 -15.90 8.23
C LEU A 7 -18.11 -15.66 7.08
N ALA A 8 -18.17 -14.42 6.58
CA ALA A 8 -18.89 -14.14 5.34
C ALA A 8 -18.23 -14.90 4.17
N PRO A 9 -18.99 -15.35 3.15
CA PRO A 9 -18.44 -16.15 2.04
C PRO A 9 -17.30 -15.46 1.26
N ASP A 10 -17.23 -14.15 1.32
CA ASP A 10 -16.24 -13.27 0.68
C ASP A 10 -15.14 -12.79 1.64
N SER A 11 -15.08 -13.35 2.85
CA SER A 11 -14.03 -13.03 3.82
C SER A 11 -12.67 -13.55 3.37
N VAL A 12 -11.64 -12.73 3.59
CA VAL A 12 -10.24 -13.13 3.45
C VAL A 12 -9.67 -13.37 4.85
N VAL A 13 -9.05 -14.53 5.06
CA VAL A 13 -8.40 -14.88 6.33
C VAL A 13 -6.90 -14.83 6.14
N LEU A 14 -6.26 -13.94 6.87
CA LEU A 14 -4.81 -13.79 6.92
C LEU A 14 -4.30 -14.28 8.28
N SER A 15 -3.12 -14.87 8.30
CA SER A 15 -2.32 -15.00 9.52
C SER A 15 -1.91 -13.62 10.04
N ALA A 16 -1.48 -13.56 11.30
CA ALA A 16 -0.97 -12.31 11.88
C ALA A 16 0.21 -11.75 11.08
N ASP A 17 1.12 -12.61 10.61
CA ASP A 17 2.28 -12.20 9.82
C ASP A 17 1.88 -11.70 8.44
N GLU A 18 0.90 -12.32 7.78
CA GLU A 18 0.37 -11.84 6.49
C GLU A 18 -0.34 -10.49 6.64
N ALA A 19 -1.10 -10.30 7.73
CA ALA A 19 -1.77 -9.03 8.02
C ALA A 19 -0.77 -7.90 8.32
N ALA A 20 0.31 -8.19 9.05
CA ALA A 20 1.39 -7.25 9.30
C ALA A 20 2.09 -6.85 7.99
N GLN A 21 2.48 -7.83 7.16
CA GLN A 21 3.12 -7.58 5.86
C GLN A 21 2.21 -6.81 4.90
N LEU A 22 0.90 -7.06 4.91
CA LEU A 22 -0.06 -6.26 4.14
C LEU A 22 -0.11 -4.81 4.65
N SER A 23 -0.17 -4.64 5.97
CA SER A 23 -0.21 -3.30 6.60
C SER A 23 1.04 -2.49 6.27
N ASP A 24 2.23 -3.11 6.31
CA ASP A 24 3.48 -2.47 5.97
C ASP A 24 3.50 -2.01 4.51
N ARG A 25 3.03 -2.85 3.57
CA ARG A 25 2.97 -2.48 2.15
C ARG A 25 1.98 -1.35 1.89
N VAL A 26 0.80 -1.37 2.53
CA VAL A 26 -0.16 -0.26 2.44
C VAL A 26 0.42 1.03 3.04
N TYR A 27 1.18 0.92 4.12
CA TYR A 27 1.89 2.07 4.70
C TYR A 27 2.87 2.69 3.70
N GLN A 28 3.65 1.86 2.98
CA GLN A 28 4.56 2.36 1.94
C GLN A 28 3.83 3.10 0.82
N VAL A 29 2.66 2.62 0.39
CA VAL A 29 1.83 3.33 -0.61
C VAL A 29 1.43 4.71 -0.10
N ARG A 30 0.98 4.80 1.16
CA ARG A 30 0.60 6.09 1.75
C ARG A 30 1.79 7.05 1.78
N CYS A 31 2.95 6.61 2.25
CA CYS A 31 4.14 7.46 2.31
C CYS A 31 4.56 7.95 0.93
N ALA A 32 4.60 7.08 -0.08
CA ALA A 32 4.93 7.50 -1.44
C ALA A 32 3.92 8.53 -1.99
N ALA A 33 2.63 8.42 -1.62
CA ALA A 33 1.63 9.41 -2.00
C ALA A 33 1.78 10.73 -1.25
N GLU A 34 2.13 10.68 0.04
CA GLU A 34 2.46 11.86 0.88
C GLU A 34 3.68 12.61 0.32
N ASP A 35 4.69 11.89 -0.16
CA ASP A 35 5.88 12.46 -0.81
C ASP A 35 5.50 13.20 -2.10
N VAL A 36 4.63 12.62 -2.94
CA VAL A 36 4.10 13.30 -4.14
C VAL A 36 3.35 14.58 -3.75
N ALA A 37 2.49 14.53 -2.73
CA ALA A 37 1.74 15.70 -2.28
C ALA A 37 2.68 16.82 -1.79
N THR A 38 3.69 16.46 -1.00
CA THR A 38 4.71 17.38 -0.51
C THR A 38 5.49 18.02 -1.66
N ALA A 39 5.93 17.23 -2.64
CA ALA A 39 6.65 17.73 -3.81
C ALA A 39 5.80 18.70 -4.65
N VAL A 40 4.49 18.44 -4.78
CA VAL A 40 3.57 19.38 -5.44
C VAL A 40 3.47 20.69 -4.65
N ASP A 41 3.33 20.62 -3.33
CA ASP A 41 3.23 21.80 -2.47
C ASP A 41 4.53 22.64 -2.47
N GLU A 42 5.68 21.99 -2.64
CA GLU A 42 7.00 22.63 -2.74
C GLU A 42 7.32 23.14 -4.16
N GLY A 43 6.49 22.82 -5.16
CA GLY A 43 6.70 23.24 -6.54
C GLY A 43 7.83 22.49 -7.25
N ALA A 44 8.03 21.22 -6.91
CA ALA A 44 8.97 20.31 -7.55
C ALA A 44 8.79 20.28 -9.07
N ASP A 45 9.89 20.02 -9.78
CA ASP A 45 9.86 19.94 -11.24
C ASP A 45 9.19 18.66 -11.75
N ALA A 46 8.96 18.62 -13.07
CA ALA A 46 8.26 17.50 -13.70
C ALA A 46 9.04 16.17 -13.63
N ASP A 47 10.38 16.21 -13.57
CA ASP A 47 11.21 15.01 -13.54
C ASP A 47 11.23 14.41 -12.13
N GLU A 48 11.25 15.24 -11.10
CA GLU A 48 11.09 14.83 -9.70
C GLU A 48 9.70 14.24 -9.45
N LEU A 49 8.65 14.93 -9.88
CA LEU A 49 7.27 14.42 -9.77
C LEU A 49 7.09 13.09 -10.53
N ARG A 50 7.76 12.91 -11.67
CA ARG A 50 7.74 11.63 -12.41
C ARG A 50 8.35 10.51 -11.57
N GLN A 51 9.50 10.74 -10.95
CA GLN A 51 10.17 9.75 -10.12
C GLN A 51 9.34 9.34 -8.91
N LEU A 52 8.71 10.31 -8.24
CA LEU A 52 7.82 10.04 -7.11
C LEU A 52 6.56 9.28 -7.53
N CYS A 53 5.97 9.61 -8.68
CA CYS A 53 4.89 8.83 -9.26
C CYS A 53 5.31 7.39 -9.54
N ASP A 54 6.50 7.17 -10.10
CA ASP A 54 7.00 5.83 -10.38
C ASP A 54 7.20 5.03 -9.08
N ALA A 55 7.77 5.65 -8.04
CA ALA A 55 7.92 5.04 -6.71
C ALA A 55 6.56 4.66 -6.09
N LEU A 56 5.57 5.54 -6.19
CA LEU A 56 4.20 5.27 -5.73
C LEU A 56 3.58 4.08 -6.48
N MET A 57 3.77 4.01 -7.80
CA MET A 57 3.25 2.90 -8.61
C MET A 57 3.93 1.57 -8.25
N GLU A 58 5.22 1.57 -7.96
CA GLU A 58 5.92 0.37 -7.48
C GLU A 58 5.42 -0.07 -6.10
N ALA A 59 5.22 0.87 -5.17
CA ALA A 59 4.63 0.57 -3.86
C ALA A 59 3.21 -0.02 -3.99
N ALA A 60 2.39 0.53 -4.90
CA ALA A 60 1.04 0.04 -5.15
C ALA A 60 1.04 -1.40 -5.70
N LYS A 61 1.90 -1.69 -6.68
CA LYS A 61 2.06 -3.06 -7.22
C LYS A 61 2.53 -4.05 -6.15
N ALA A 62 3.45 -3.63 -5.28
CA ALA A 62 3.92 -4.45 -4.17
C ALA A 62 2.78 -4.75 -3.19
N ALA A 63 1.93 -3.75 -2.90
CA ALA A 63 0.75 -3.93 -2.08
C ALA A 63 -0.22 -4.92 -2.72
N ASP A 64 -0.57 -4.78 -4.00
CA ASP A 64 -1.59 -5.58 -4.72
C ASP A 64 -1.38 -7.11 -4.68
N GLY A 65 -0.13 -7.58 -4.56
CA GLY A 65 0.21 -9.01 -4.51
C GLY A 65 -0.26 -9.79 -3.27
N TRP A 66 -1.30 -9.33 -2.57
CA TRP A 66 -1.92 -10.03 -1.44
C TRP A 66 -3.07 -10.97 -1.85
N ARG A 67 -3.53 -10.90 -3.10
CA ARG A 67 -4.51 -11.81 -3.71
C ARG A 67 -3.83 -13.01 -4.35
#